data_AF-E4THP1-F1
#
_entry.id   AF-E4THP1-F1
#
_cell.length_a   1.000
_cell.length_b   1.000
_cell.length_c   1.000
_cell.angle_alpha   90.00
_cell.angle_beta   90.00
_cell.angle_gamma   90.00
#
_symmetry.space_group_name_H-M   'P 1'
#
loop_
_entity.id
_entity.type
_entity.pdbx_description
1 polymer ?
#
loop_
_entity_poly.entity_id
_entity_poly.type
_entity_poly.pdbx_seq_one_letter_code
_entity_poly.pdbx_strand_id
1 'polypeptide(L)'
;MACIKYRKFINDFLDNEIDNINELELLSHLSSCEECKIYLSNITKIKSNIKESFLNTPHKKNIDLSKNIMTKINSSSSTSKKRSSVKLFYKIATLILILSALLIAKYTKNDKNNFALQEEERMVFEHLEKSQNSYVVNIAYNQGQ
;
A
#
# COMPACT_ATOMS: atom_id res chain seq x y z
N MET A 1 -51.75 32.52 -11.19
CA MET A 1 -51.04 32.06 -9.97
C MET A 1 -51.48 30.69 -9.46
N ALA A 2 -52.72 30.23 -9.70
CA ALA A 2 -53.20 28.93 -9.23
C ALA A 2 -52.39 27.71 -9.72
N CYS A 3 -51.90 27.75 -10.96
CA CYS A 3 -51.20 26.62 -11.58
C CYS A 3 -49.81 26.31 -10.97
N ILE A 4 -49.23 27.22 -10.18
CA ILE A 4 -47.89 27.01 -9.59
C ILE A 4 -47.91 25.85 -8.59
N LYS A 5 -48.95 25.79 -7.74
CA LYS A 5 -49.16 24.69 -6.78
C LYS A 5 -49.27 23.36 -7.51
N TYR A 6 -50.09 23.29 -8.55
CA TYR A 6 -50.34 22.07 -9.30
C TYR A 6 -49.14 21.61 -10.14
N ARG A 7 -48.27 22.53 -10.60
CA ARG A 7 -46.99 22.13 -11.22
C ARG A 7 -46.09 21.39 -10.23
N LYS A 8 -46.08 21.79 -8.95
CA LYS A 8 -45.38 21.05 -7.91
C LYS A 8 -45.99 19.65 -7.73
N PHE A 9 -47.31 19.57 -7.57
CA PHE A 9 -48.01 18.29 -7.46
C PHE A 9 -47.79 17.37 -8.67
N ILE A 10 -47.71 17.92 -9.89
CA ILE A 10 -47.39 17.15 -11.09
C ILE A 10 -46.00 16.53 -10.99
N ASN A 11 -45.00 17.25 -10.48
CA ASN A 11 -43.66 16.71 -10.29
C ASN A 11 -43.66 15.63 -9.21
N ASP A 12 -44.26 15.91 -8.06
CA ASP A 12 -44.39 14.94 -6.95
C ASP A 12 -45.12 13.66 -7.41
N PHE A 13 -46.16 13.79 -8.25
CA PHE A 13 -46.88 12.67 -8.85
C PHE A 13 -45.99 11.84 -9.78
N LEU A 14 -45.14 12.47 -10.60
CA LEU A 14 -44.26 11.76 -11.53
C LEU A 14 -43.15 10.97 -10.84
N ASP A 15 -42.76 11.40 -9.64
CA ASP A 15 -41.74 10.75 -8.81
C ASP A 15 -42.34 9.75 -7.80
N ASN A 16 -43.67 9.59 -7.79
CA ASN A 16 -44.44 8.81 -6.83
C ASN A 16 -44.28 9.28 -5.37
N GLU A 17 -44.08 10.58 -5.17
CA GLU A 17 -43.93 11.22 -3.85
C GLU A 17 -45.17 12.03 -3.43
N ILE A 18 -46.22 12.04 -4.26
CA ILE A 18 -47.49 12.70 -3.92
C ILE A 18 -48.30 11.87 -2.92
N ASP A 19 -48.94 12.55 -1.97
CA ASP A 19 -49.90 11.96 -1.05
C ASP A 19 -51.30 11.90 -1.66
N ASN A 20 -52.12 10.95 -1.19
CA ASN A 20 -53.44 10.65 -1.72
C ASN A 20 -54.39 11.87 -1.77
N ILE A 21 -54.28 12.82 -0.83
CA ILE A 21 -55.16 14.00 -0.77
C ILE A 21 -54.79 14.96 -1.90
N ASN A 22 -53.50 15.28 -2.04
CA ASN A 22 -53.02 16.15 -3.09
C ASN A 22 -53.15 15.52 -4.48
N GLU A 23 -53.08 14.19 -4.58
CA GLU A 23 -53.35 13.47 -5.83
C GLU A 23 -54.79 13.68 -6.30
N LEU A 24 -55.78 13.49 -5.41
CA LEU A 24 -57.19 13.75 -5.74
C LEU A 24 -57.42 15.22 -6.14
N GLU A 25 -56.80 16.15 -5.42
CA GLU A 25 -56.86 17.58 -5.74
C GLU A 25 -56.25 17.88 -7.11
N LEU A 26 -55.09 17.28 -7.43
CA LEU A 26 -54.43 17.39 -8.71
C LEU A 26 -55.30 16.84 -9.85
N LEU A 27 -55.88 15.64 -9.69
CA LEU A 27 -56.75 15.03 -10.69
C LEU A 27 -57.99 15.90 -10.95
N SER A 28 -58.58 16.46 -9.90
CA SER A 28 -59.68 17.42 -10.02
C SER A 28 -59.25 18.65 -10.81
N HIS A 29 -58.08 19.23 -10.53
CA HIS A 29 -57.58 20.39 -11.26
C HIS A 29 -57.26 20.09 -12.73
N LEU A 30 -56.66 18.93 -13.00
CA LEU A 30 -56.36 18.46 -14.35
C LEU A 30 -57.62 18.23 -15.18
N SER A 31 -58.78 17.97 -14.57
CA SER A 31 -60.03 17.84 -15.32
C SER A 31 -60.43 19.14 -16.04
N SER A 32 -60.17 20.29 -15.41
CA SER A 32 -60.64 21.60 -15.88
C SER A 32 -59.53 22.53 -16.40
N CYS A 33 -58.24 22.28 -16.08
CA CYS A 33 -57.14 23.16 -16.44
C CYS A 33 -56.30 22.63 -17.61
N GLU A 34 -56.45 23.23 -18.78
CA GLU A 34 -55.72 22.81 -19.99
C GLU A 34 -54.22 23.09 -19.91
N GLU A 35 -53.80 24.20 -19.30
CA GLU A 35 -52.37 24.53 -19.15
C GLU A 35 -51.60 23.45 -18.37
N CYS A 36 -52.20 22.94 -17.29
CA CYS A 36 -51.60 21.90 -16.45
C CYS A 36 -51.61 20.53 -17.15
N LYS A 37 -52.62 20.21 -17.98
CA LYS A 37 -52.59 19.02 -18.85
C LYS A 37 -51.44 19.08 -19.85
N ILE A 38 -51.27 20.23 -20.50
CA ILE A 38 -50.17 20.46 -21.45
C ILE A 38 -48.83 20.30 -20.73
N TYR A 39 -48.68 20.89 -19.55
CA TYR A 39 -47.47 20.75 -18.73
C TYR A 39 -47.16 19.28 -18.40
N LEU A 40 -48.14 18.53 -17.88
CA LEU A 40 -48.02 17.10 -17.57
C LEU A 40 -47.64 16.27 -18.82
N SER A 41 -48.28 16.53 -19.95
CA SER A 41 -47.94 15.86 -21.23
C SER A 41 -46.50 16.15 -21.64
N ASN A 42 -46.06 17.41 -21.57
CA ASN A 42 -44.72 17.81 -22.00
C ASN A 42 -43.62 17.19 -21.13
N ILE A 43 -43.78 17.24 -19.81
CA ILE A 43 -42.80 16.67 -18.89
C ILE A 43 -42.75 15.13 -19.00
N THR A 44 -43.90 14.47 -19.23
CA THR A 44 -43.95 13.02 -19.46
C THR A 44 -43.25 12.62 -20.75
N LYS A 45 -43.42 13.40 -21.84
CA LYS A 45 -42.70 13.21 -23.10
C LYS A 45 -41.19 13.39 -22.91
N ILE A 46 -40.76 14.37 -22.14
CA ILE A 46 -39.34 14.55 -21.83
C ILE A 46 -38.81 13.32 -21.07
N LYS A 47 -39.55 12.83 -20.06
CA LYS A 47 -39.20 11.63 -19.30
C LYS A 47 -39.07 10.39 -20.21
N SER A 48 -39.98 10.19 -21.14
CA SER A 48 -39.91 9.07 -22.10
C SER A 48 -38.74 9.21 -23.06
N ASN A 49 -38.49 10.41 -23.60
CA ASN A 49 -37.40 10.66 -24.54
C ASN A 49 -36.03 10.45 -23.88
N ILE A 50 -35.87 10.87 -22.63
CA ILE A 50 -34.66 10.62 -21.84
C ILE A 50 -34.49 9.10 -21.66
N LYS A 51 -35.54 8.40 -21.22
CA LYS A 51 -35.51 6.93 -21.04
C LYS A 51 -35.14 6.21 -22.33
N GLU A 52 -35.74 6.59 -23.45
CA GLU A 52 -35.46 6.03 -24.76
C GLU A 52 -34.01 6.30 -25.20
N SER A 53 -33.52 7.52 -24.99
CA SER A 53 -32.12 7.88 -25.28
C SER A 53 -31.14 6.99 -24.52
N PHE A 54 -31.40 6.72 -23.23
CA PHE A 54 -30.59 5.78 -22.44
C PHE A 54 -30.66 4.34 -22.97
N LEU A 55 -31.85 3.86 -23.32
CA LEU A 55 -32.04 2.49 -23.84
C LEU A 55 -31.41 2.27 -25.22
N ASN A 56 -31.47 3.29 -26.08
CA ASN A 56 -30.96 3.25 -27.45
C ASN A 56 -29.48 3.63 -27.55
N THR A 57 -28.81 3.94 -26.43
CA THR A 57 -27.36 4.13 -26.47
C THR A 57 -26.65 2.80 -26.77
N PRO A 58 -25.74 2.76 -27.76
CA PRO A 58 -24.96 1.55 -28.10
C PRO A 58 -24.01 1.11 -26.98
N HIS A 59 -23.91 1.87 -25.89
CA HIS A 59 -23.18 1.50 -24.68
C HIS A 59 -23.89 0.45 -23.82
N LYS A 60 -25.13 0.03 -24.15
CA LYS A 60 -25.72 -1.21 -23.64
C LYS A 60 -25.08 -2.46 -24.29
N LYS A 61 -23.77 -2.44 -24.52
CA LYS A 61 -22.98 -3.67 -24.51
C LYS A 61 -23.24 -4.25 -23.13
N ASN A 62 -23.76 -5.48 -23.05
CA ASN A 62 -23.89 -6.21 -21.79
C ASN A 62 -22.49 -6.35 -21.18
N ILE A 63 -22.05 -5.32 -20.44
CA ILE A 63 -20.87 -5.42 -19.60
C ILE A 63 -21.34 -6.31 -18.47
N ASP A 64 -21.03 -7.60 -18.58
CA ASP A 64 -21.27 -8.58 -17.53
C ASP A 64 -20.34 -8.25 -16.35
N LEU A 65 -20.75 -7.23 -15.58
CA LEU A 65 -20.11 -6.80 -14.36
C LEU A 65 -20.23 -7.88 -13.27
N SER A 66 -21.12 -8.85 -13.44
CA SER A 66 -21.31 -9.98 -12.51
C SER A 66 -20.01 -10.73 -12.29
N LYS A 67 -19.19 -10.92 -13.35
CA LYS A 67 -17.86 -11.52 -13.21
C LYS A 67 -16.92 -10.67 -12.34
N ASN A 68 -16.88 -9.36 -12.53
CA ASN A 68 -16.05 -8.45 -11.73
C ASN A 68 -16.54 -8.30 -10.28
N ILE A 69 -17.85 -8.40 -10.07
CA ILE A 69 -18.47 -8.36 -8.74
C ILE A 69 -18.16 -9.67 -8.00
N MET A 70 -18.39 -10.82 -8.64
CA MET A 70 -18.12 -12.13 -8.05
C MET A 70 -16.63 -12.37 -7.77
N THR A 71 -15.73 -11.87 -8.60
CA THR A 71 -14.28 -11.93 -8.31
C THR A 71 -13.91 -11.07 -7.10
N LYS A 72 -14.55 -9.91 -6.87
CA LYS A 72 -14.33 -9.09 -5.66
C LYS A 72 -14.94 -9.74 -4.42
N ILE A 73 -16.15 -10.28 -4.51
CA ILE A 73 -16.81 -10.98 -3.39
C ILE A 73 -15.98 -12.22 -2.98
N ASN A 74 -15.58 -13.06 -3.94
CA ASN A 74 -14.80 -14.27 -3.66
C ASN A 74 -13.34 -14.01 -3.29
N SER A 75 -12.77 -12.85 -3.69
CA SER A 75 -11.42 -12.46 -3.24
C SER A 75 -11.43 -11.83 -1.85
N SER A 76 -12.55 -11.26 -1.39
CA SER A 76 -12.70 -10.75 -0.02
C SER A 76 -12.77 -11.86 1.04
N SER A 77 -13.19 -13.08 0.67
CA SER A 77 -13.27 -14.24 1.58
C SER A 77 -11.99 -15.07 1.63
N SER A 78 -10.94 -14.73 0.86
CA SER A 78 -9.69 -15.49 0.79
C SER A 78 -8.45 -14.61 0.92
N THR A 79 -8.41 -13.75 1.94
CA THR A 79 -7.15 -13.14 2.42
C THR A 79 -6.36 -14.13 3.27
N SER A 80 -5.98 -15.25 2.67
CA SER A 80 -4.84 -16.05 3.12
C SER A 80 -3.85 -16.27 1.98
N LYS A 81 -3.62 -15.24 1.15
CA LYS A 81 -2.56 -15.30 0.14
C LYS A 81 -1.18 -15.03 0.76
N LYS A 82 -0.56 -16.16 1.14
CA LYS A 82 0.87 -16.49 0.99
C LYS A 82 1.87 -15.63 1.77
N ARG A 83 2.11 -16.01 3.03
CA ARG A 83 3.37 -15.82 3.79
C ARG A 83 4.57 -16.60 3.18
N SER A 84 4.70 -16.65 1.85
CA SER A 84 5.77 -17.41 1.19
C SER A 84 7.08 -16.64 1.11
N SER A 85 7.05 -15.31 1.14
CA SER A 85 8.25 -14.47 0.96
C SER A 85 9.09 -14.34 2.22
N VAL A 86 8.48 -14.43 3.41
CA VAL A 86 9.21 -14.29 4.70
C VAL A 86 10.26 -15.38 4.89
N LYS A 87 9.99 -16.62 4.44
CA LYS A 87 10.97 -17.72 4.51
C LYS A 87 12.21 -17.49 3.63
N LEU A 88 12.07 -16.77 2.52
CA LEU A 88 13.20 -16.44 1.64
C LEU A 88 14.06 -15.32 2.24
N PHE A 89 13.43 -14.28 2.80
CA PHE A 89 14.14 -13.20 3.47
C PHE A 89 14.88 -13.67 4.72
N TYR A 90 14.30 -14.60 5.50
CA TYR A 90 14.99 -15.17 6.67
C TYR A 90 16.25 -15.94 6.27
N LYS A 91 16.21 -16.73 5.19
CA LYS A 91 17.41 -17.44 4.68
C LYS A 91 18.51 -16.48 4.25
N ILE A 92 18.16 -15.39 3.56
CA ILE A 92 19.11 -14.36 3.14
C ILE A 92 19.70 -13.63 4.36
N ALA A 93 18.87 -13.25 5.33
CA ALA A 93 19.31 -12.59 6.55
C ALA A 93 20.26 -13.46 7.39
N THR A 94 19.97 -14.77 7.52
CA THR A 94 20.87 -15.70 8.22
C THR A 94 22.21 -15.83 7.53
N LEU A 95 22.23 -15.82 6.19
CA LEU A 95 23.47 -15.93 5.42
C LEU A 95 24.33 -14.67 5.57
N ILE A 96 23.71 -13.48 5.56
CA ILE A 96 24.38 -12.19 5.81
C ILE A 96 24.97 -12.15 7.23
N LEU A 97 24.21 -12.58 8.25
CA LEU A 97 24.70 -12.61 9.62
C LEU A 97 25.90 -13.56 9.78
N ILE A 98 25.84 -14.75 9.20
CA ILE A 98 26.96 -15.71 9.23
C ILE A 98 28.19 -15.13 8.51
N LEU A 99 28.01 -14.50 7.35
CA LEU A 99 29.12 -13.86 6.61
C LEU A 99 29.76 -12.73 7.43
N SER A 100 28.94 -11.89 8.07
CA SER A 100 29.41 -10.80 8.91
C SER A 100 30.21 -11.31 10.12
N ALA A 101 29.74 -12.37 10.78
CA ALA A 101 30.45 -13.00 11.90
C ALA A 101 31.79 -13.61 11.45
N LEU A 102 31.85 -14.25 10.28
CA LEU A 102 33.10 -14.78 9.72
C LEU A 102 34.10 -13.67 9.38
N LEU A 103 33.64 -12.53 8.86
CA LEU A 103 34.49 -11.38 8.59
C LEU A 103 35.04 -10.77 9.89
N ILE A 104 34.20 -10.61 10.92
CA ILE A 104 34.63 -10.12 12.24
C ILE A 104 35.62 -11.11 12.89
N ALA A 105 35.37 -12.41 12.80
CA ALA A 105 36.28 -13.44 13.34
C ALA A 105 37.63 -13.45 12.61
N LYS A 106 37.64 -13.29 11.28
CA LYS A 106 38.89 -13.14 10.52
C LYS A 106 39.64 -11.86 10.87
N TYR A 107 38.93 -10.74 10.99
CA TYR A 107 39.53 -9.46 11.34
C TYR A 107 40.15 -9.49 12.75
N THR A 108 39.40 -9.96 13.75
CA THR A 108 39.90 -10.11 15.12
C THR A 108 41.02 -11.13 15.25
N LYS A 109 41.01 -12.22 14.46
CA LYS A 109 42.14 -13.17 14.41
C LYS A 109 43.37 -12.55 13.74
N ASN A 110 43.19 -11.76 12.68
CA ASN A 110 44.29 -11.05 12.04
C ASN A 110 44.90 -10.00 12.99
N ASP A 111 44.07 -9.29 13.73
CA ASP A 111 44.50 -8.34 14.76
C ASP A 111 45.26 -9.04 15.90
N LYS A 112 44.76 -10.17 16.39
CA LYS A 112 45.47 -11.00 17.37
C LYS A 112 46.79 -11.56 16.82
N ASN A 113 46.82 -11.98 15.56
CA ASN A 113 48.05 -12.46 14.93
C ASN A 113 49.07 -11.33 14.78
N ASN A 114 48.64 -10.12 14.39
CA ASN A 114 49.51 -8.95 14.29
C ASN A 114 50.01 -8.51 15.67
N PHE A 115 49.16 -8.57 16.69
CA PHE A 115 49.54 -8.31 18.08
C PHE A 115 50.54 -9.35 18.60
N ALA A 116 50.29 -10.64 18.37
CA ALA A 116 51.21 -11.71 18.74
C ALA A 116 52.57 -11.61 18.01
N LEU A 117 52.57 -11.22 16.73
CA LEU A 117 53.80 -10.99 15.96
C LEU A 117 54.59 -9.79 16.52
N GLN A 118 53.89 -8.72 16.90
CA GLN A 118 54.50 -7.54 17.50
C GLN A 118 55.08 -7.82 18.90
N GLU A 119 54.45 -8.72 19.65
CA GLU A 119 54.92 -9.15 20.97
C GLU A 119 56.12 -10.11 20.88
N GLU A 120 56.13 -11.03 19.90
CA GLU A 120 57.33 -11.82 19.57
C GLU A 120 58.50 -10.95 19.13
N GLU A 121 58.28 -9.97 18.25
CA GLU A 121 59.32 -9.03 17.84
C GLU A 121 59.88 -8.25 19.04
N ARG A 122 59.02 -7.74 19.94
CA ARG A 122 59.47 -7.08 21.17
C ARG A 122 60.32 -7.98 22.07
N MET A 123 59.90 -9.23 22.28
CA MET A 123 60.66 -10.18 23.10
C MET A 123 62.02 -10.52 22.49
N VAL A 124 62.12 -10.60 21.17
CA VAL A 124 63.39 -10.81 20.46
C VAL A 124 64.30 -9.60 20.61
N PHE A 125 63.78 -8.37 20.45
CA PHE A 125 64.56 -7.15 20.65
C PHE A 125 65.09 -7.03 22.08
N GLU A 126 64.28 -7.36 23.10
CA GLU A 126 64.71 -7.33 24.50
C GLU A 126 65.83 -8.35 24.80
N HIS A 127 65.73 -9.56 24.25
CA HIS A 127 66.80 -10.56 24.38
C HIS A 127 68.08 -10.15 23.66
N LEU A 128 67.97 -9.53 22.47
CA LEU A 128 69.12 -9.00 21.75
C LEU A 128 69.79 -7.87 22.51
N GLU A 129 69.03 -6.90 23.04
CA GLU A 129 69.55 -5.80 23.84
C GLU A 129 70.24 -6.30 25.12
N LYS A 130 69.64 -7.28 25.82
CA LYS A 130 70.24 -7.91 26.98
C LYS A 130 71.52 -8.69 26.64
N SER A 131 71.55 -9.37 25.49
CA SER A 131 72.75 -10.05 25.00
C SER A 131 73.85 -9.04 24.66
N GLN A 132 73.50 -7.94 23.99
CA GLN A 132 74.43 -6.91 23.57
C GLN A 132 75.03 -6.21 24.80
N ASN A 133 74.20 -5.88 25.80
CA ASN A 133 74.66 -5.37 27.09
C ASN A 133 75.54 -6.39 27.84
N SER A 134 75.24 -7.69 27.77
CA SER A 134 76.11 -8.73 28.34
C SER A 134 77.49 -8.81 27.65
N TYR A 135 77.56 -8.59 26.34
CA TYR A 135 78.83 -8.54 25.62
C TYR A 135 79.61 -7.27 25.93
N VAL A 136 78.96 -6.11 26.00
CA VAL A 136 79.61 -4.82 26.33
C VAL A 136 80.15 -4.81 27.76
N VAL A 137 79.41 -5.37 28.73
CA VAL A 137 79.88 -5.50 30.12
C VAL A 137 81.09 -6.46 30.22
N ASN A 138 81.10 -7.57 29.48
CA ASN A 138 82.25 -8.49 29.46
C ASN A 138 83.49 -7.91 28.76
N ILE A 139 83.33 -7.05 27.75
CA ILE A 139 84.46 -6.36 27.11
C ILE A 139 85.02 -5.27 28.05
N ALA A 140 84.16 -4.53 28.74
CA ALA A 140 84.58 -3.52 29.71
C ALA A 140 85.34 -4.13 30.92
N TYR A 141 84.93 -5.33 31.38
CA TYR A 141 85.63 -6.02 32.47
C TYR A 141 86.99 -6.60 32.05
N ASN A 142 87.16 -7.00 30.79
CA ASN A 142 88.42 -7.56 30.28
C ASN A 142 89.44 -6.50 29.81
N GLN A 143 89.05 -5.23 29.70
CA GLN A 143 89.97 -4.11 29.40
C GLN A 143 90.35 -3.28 30.64
N GLY A 144 89.84 -3.66 31.82
CA GLY A 144 90.09 -3.00 33.11
C GLY A 144 90.91 -3.82 34.12
N GLN A 145 91.56 -4.90 33.68
CA GLN A 145 92.59 -5.63 34.45
C GLN A 145 93.93 -5.59 33.73
#